data_AF-A0A5B7ILB5-F1
#
_entry.id   AF-A0A5B7ILB5-F1
#
_cell.length_a   1.000
_cell.length_b   1.000
_cell.length_c   1.000
_cell.angle_alpha   90.00
_cell.angle_beta   90.00
_cell.angle_gamma   90.00
#
_symmetry.space_group_name_H-M   'P 1'
#
loop_
_entity.id
_entity.type
_entity.pdbx_description
1 polymer ?
#
loop_
_entity_poly.entity_id
_entity_poly.type
_entity_poly.pdbx_seq_one_letter_code
_entity_poly.pdbx_strand_id
1 'polypeptide(L)'
;MLKTDRRFQAFIRLKSAHPLMKKKGIPECILFVTHRVTKYPLMLEALMKYSKDQEEELCTLKKALDLVKEILVNINAQVAEKEREQRLLEIYHKIDAKSSAIYKDQKFKKSDFFSRSRKLKFEGSAMLSQQKGKPIQVQVVVLSDLVFFLLENNGKYSFFSPDSKVRIFLSELSIISHLIVVCRM
;
A
#
# COMPACT_ATOMS: atom_id res chain seq x y z
N MET A 1 -9.25 -18.16 -5.06
CA MET A 1 -10.34 -17.76 -5.97
C MET A 1 -10.20 -18.44 -7.33
N LEU A 2 -9.30 -18.00 -8.24
CA LEU A 2 -9.12 -18.65 -9.56
C LEU A 2 -8.67 -20.12 -9.51
N LYS A 3 -7.85 -20.52 -8.53
CA LYS A 3 -7.36 -21.92 -8.42
C LYS A 3 -8.29 -22.86 -7.66
N THR A 4 -9.25 -22.32 -6.90
CA THR A 4 -10.03 -23.09 -5.92
C THR A 4 -11.48 -23.34 -6.33
N ASP A 5 -12.06 -22.51 -7.19
CA ASP A 5 -13.46 -22.64 -7.63
C ASP A 5 -13.57 -23.19 -9.05
N ARG A 6 -14.03 -24.44 -9.17
CA ARG A 6 -14.21 -25.13 -10.47
C ARG A 6 -15.31 -24.50 -11.33
N ARG A 7 -16.40 -23.98 -10.73
CA ARG A 7 -17.50 -23.34 -11.48
C ARG A 7 -17.01 -22.04 -12.09
N PHE A 8 -16.26 -21.26 -11.32
CA PHE A 8 -15.67 -20.02 -11.81
C PHE A 8 -14.67 -20.29 -12.95
N GLN A 9 -13.80 -21.29 -12.82
CA GLN A 9 -12.88 -21.67 -13.91
C GLN A 9 -13.60 -22.04 -15.21
N ALA A 10 -14.68 -22.82 -15.13
CA ALA A 10 -15.47 -23.20 -16.30
C ALA A 10 -16.11 -21.97 -16.96
N PHE A 11 -16.66 -21.05 -16.16
CA PHE A 11 -17.22 -19.78 -16.66
C PHE A 11 -16.16 -18.94 -17.39
N ILE A 12 -14.97 -18.79 -16.81
CA ILE A 12 -13.88 -18.01 -17.41
C ILE A 12 -13.45 -18.62 -18.75
N ARG A 13 -13.33 -19.96 -18.84
CA ARG A 13 -13.01 -20.65 -20.10
C ARG A 13 -14.08 -20.42 -21.16
N LEU A 14 -15.35 -20.56 -20.81
CA LEU A 14 -16.49 -20.32 -21.71
C LEU A 14 -16.46 -18.89 -22.28
N LYS A 15 -16.23 -17.89 -21.43
CA LYS A 15 -16.18 -16.48 -21.86
C LYS A 15 -14.92 -16.16 -22.67
N SER A 16 -13.77 -16.73 -22.32
CA SER A 16 -12.51 -16.49 -23.04
C SER A 16 -12.52 -17.04 -24.48
N ALA A 17 -13.36 -18.04 -24.76
CA ALA A 17 -13.55 -18.58 -26.10
C ALA A 17 -14.43 -17.70 -27.01
N HIS A 18 -15.08 -16.65 -26.46
CA HIS A 18 -15.95 -15.78 -27.23
C HIS A 18 -15.16 -14.98 -28.29
N PRO A 19 -15.62 -14.85 -29.55
CA PRO A 19 -14.88 -14.18 -30.62
C PRO A 19 -14.43 -12.74 -30.29
N LEU A 20 -15.28 -11.99 -29.57
CA LEU A 20 -14.97 -10.62 -29.12
C LEU A 20 -13.74 -10.54 -28.21
N MET A 21 -13.38 -11.62 -27.53
CA MET A 21 -12.20 -11.65 -26.67
C MET A 21 -10.90 -11.63 -27.48
N LYS A 22 -10.92 -11.91 -28.79
CA LYS A 22 -9.73 -11.89 -29.66
C LYS A 22 -8.53 -12.65 -29.05
N LYS A 23 -8.79 -13.80 -28.43
CA LYS A 23 -7.80 -14.64 -27.71
C LYS A 23 -7.12 -13.93 -26.52
N LYS A 24 -7.76 -12.93 -25.93
CA LYS A 24 -7.33 -12.25 -24.70
C LYS A 24 -8.13 -12.81 -23.53
N GLY A 25 -7.48 -13.04 -22.40
CA GLY A 25 -8.16 -13.36 -21.15
C GLY A 25 -8.56 -12.09 -20.41
N ILE A 26 -9.24 -12.29 -19.29
CA ILE A 26 -9.62 -11.20 -18.39
C ILE A 26 -8.39 -10.45 -17.82
N PRO A 27 -7.28 -11.11 -17.43
CA PRO A 27 -6.08 -10.38 -17.00
C PRO A 27 -5.56 -9.41 -18.07
N GLU A 28 -5.57 -9.81 -19.34
CA GLU A 28 -5.15 -8.96 -20.45
C GLU A 28 -6.10 -7.77 -20.64
N CYS A 29 -7.42 -7.98 -20.50
CA CYS A 29 -8.41 -6.90 -20.56
C CYS A 29 -8.16 -5.86 -19.44
N ILE A 30 -7.87 -6.31 -18.22
CA ILE A 30 -7.52 -5.42 -17.10
C ILE A 30 -6.24 -4.64 -17.44
N LEU A 31 -5.20 -5.33 -17.91
CA LEU A 31 -3.94 -4.70 -18.30
C LEU A 31 -4.12 -3.66 -19.41
N PHE A 32 -5.01 -3.89 -20.38
CA PHE A 32 -5.29 -2.89 -21.42
C PHE A 32 -5.87 -1.60 -20.87
N VAL A 33 -6.79 -1.70 -19.92
CA VAL A 33 -7.35 -0.53 -19.25
C VAL A 33 -6.28 0.19 -18.44
N THR A 34 -5.50 -0.55 -17.64
CA THR A 34 -4.42 0.02 -16.81
C THR A 34 -3.36 0.72 -17.65
N HIS A 35 -2.93 0.10 -18.76
CA HIS A 35 -1.89 0.65 -19.61
C HIS A 35 -2.39 1.77 -20.54
N ARG A 36 -3.71 1.92 -20.72
CA ARG A 36 -4.24 2.92 -21.66
C ARG A 36 -3.78 4.33 -21.32
N VAL A 37 -3.77 4.67 -20.03
CA VAL A 37 -3.45 6.02 -19.58
C VAL A 37 -1.99 6.40 -19.90
N THR A 38 -1.07 5.45 -19.81
CA THR A 38 0.36 5.68 -20.14
C THR A 38 0.62 5.81 -21.63
N LYS A 39 -0.36 5.51 -22.50
CA LYS A 39 -0.26 5.72 -23.95
C LYS A 39 -0.58 7.15 -24.38
N TYR A 40 -1.38 7.89 -23.63
CA TYR A 40 -1.78 9.24 -24.01
C TYR A 40 -0.61 10.23 -24.14
N PRO A 41 0.40 10.24 -23.24
CA PRO A 41 1.57 11.09 -23.43
C PRO A 41 2.29 10.81 -24.75
N LEU A 42 2.52 9.52 -25.07
CA LEU A 42 3.21 9.11 -26.29
C LEU A 42 2.45 9.53 -27.56
N MET A 43 1.12 9.45 -27.52
CA MET A 43 0.28 9.89 -28.64
C MET A 43 0.31 11.41 -28.81
N LEU A 44 0.23 12.18 -27.72
CA LEU A 44 0.31 13.64 -27.77
C LEU A 44 1.69 14.11 -28.25
N GLU A 45 2.76 13.51 -27.75
CA GLU A 45 4.13 13.78 -28.21
C GLU A 45 4.31 13.43 -29.70
N ALA A 46 3.67 12.37 -30.19
CA ALA A 46 3.68 12.05 -31.61
C ALA A 46 2.96 13.12 -32.44
N LEU A 47 1.77 13.56 -32.03
CA LEU A 47 1.03 14.63 -32.73
C LEU A 47 1.82 15.93 -32.78
N MET A 48 2.45 16.33 -31.67
CA MET A 48 3.29 17.53 -31.60
C MET A 48 4.46 17.50 -32.59
N LYS A 49 4.97 16.32 -32.97
CA LYS A 49 6.03 16.20 -33.98
C LYS A 49 5.55 16.55 -35.39
N TYR A 50 4.25 16.44 -35.66
CA TYR A 50 3.64 16.70 -36.97
C TYR A 50 3.00 18.09 -37.06
N SER A 51 2.57 18.70 -35.96
CA SER A 51 1.92 20.04 -35.94
C SER A 51 2.91 21.22 -35.81
N LYS A 52 4.13 21.13 -36.36
CA LYS A 52 5.22 22.09 -36.08
C LYS A 52 4.94 23.53 -36.54
N ASP A 53 4.13 23.69 -37.57
CA ASP A 53 3.86 24.98 -38.21
C ASP A 53 2.63 25.69 -37.61
N GLN A 54 1.98 25.10 -36.58
CA GLN A 54 0.77 25.60 -35.95
C GLN A 54 1.01 25.88 -34.46
N GLU A 55 1.46 27.08 -34.14
CA GLU A 55 1.87 27.45 -32.78
C GLU A 55 0.73 27.34 -31.74
N GLU A 56 -0.48 27.75 -32.10
CA GLU A 56 -1.66 27.62 -31.22
C GLU A 56 -2.02 26.15 -30.91
N GLU A 57 -1.91 25.28 -31.92
CA GLU A 57 -2.16 23.85 -31.77
C GLU A 57 -1.08 23.20 -30.89
N LEU A 58 0.20 23.56 -31.10
CA LEU A 58 1.29 23.12 -30.25
C LEU A 58 1.13 23.56 -28.80
N CYS A 59 0.66 24.79 -28.56
CA CYS A 59 0.37 25.28 -27.21
C CYS A 59 -0.71 24.43 -26.54
N THR A 60 -1.78 24.12 -27.28
CA THR A 60 -2.89 23.28 -26.80
C THR A 60 -2.42 21.85 -26.51
N LEU A 61 -1.63 21.24 -27.39
CA LEU A 61 -1.08 19.89 -27.22
C LEU A 61 -0.11 19.81 -26.04
N LYS A 62 0.74 20.82 -25.84
CA LYS A 62 1.62 20.92 -24.65
C LYS A 62 0.80 20.96 -23.37
N LYS A 63 -0.22 21.81 -23.30
CA LYS A 63 -1.10 21.89 -22.14
C LYS A 63 -1.82 20.57 -21.87
N ALA A 64 -2.31 19.90 -22.91
CA ALA A 64 -2.92 18.58 -22.78
C ALA A 64 -1.92 17.53 -22.27
N LEU A 65 -0.67 17.56 -22.76
CA LEU A 65 0.40 16.65 -22.32
C LEU A 65 0.71 16.83 -20.83
N ASP A 66 0.81 18.07 -20.36
CA ASP A 66 1.08 18.38 -18.96
C ASP A 66 -0.05 17.90 -18.05
N LEU A 67 -1.32 18.13 -18.44
CA LEU A 67 -2.48 17.63 -17.71
C LEU A 67 -2.52 16.09 -17.64
N VAL A 68 -2.19 15.40 -18.74
CA VAL A 68 -2.12 13.93 -18.74
C VAL A 68 -1.00 13.43 -17.85
N LYS A 69 0.16 14.11 -17.82
CA LYS A 69 1.26 13.78 -16.91
C LYS A 69 0.86 13.97 -15.45
N GLU A 70 0.13 15.03 -15.13
CA GLU A 70 -0.41 15.26 -13.79
C GLU A 70 -1.37 14.14 -13.36
N ILE A 71 -2.28 13.73 -14.27
CA ILE A 71 -3.17 12.58 -14.05
C ILE A 71 -2.37 11.31 -13.75
N LEU A 72 -1.29 11.05 -14.49
CA LEU A 72 -0.42 9.89 -14.26
C LEU A 72 0.26 9.92 -12.89
N VAL A 73 0.75 11.08 -12.47
CA VAL A 73 1.33 11.26 -11.12
C VAL A 73 0.27 10.97 -10.05
N ASN A 74 -0.95 11.49 -10.21
CA ASN A 74 -2.04 11.27 -9.28
C ASN A 74 -2.46 9.78 -9.22
N ILE A 75 -2.60 9.11 -10.36
CA ILE A 75 -2.90 7.68 -10.43
C ILE A 75 -1.83 6.88 -9.69
N ASN A 76 -0.54 7.15 -9.93
CA ASN A 76 0.55 6.46 -9.24
C ASN A 76 0.49 6.68 -7.71
N ALA A 77 0.17 7.89 -7.26
CA ALA A 77 0.00 8.18 -5.85
C ALA A 77 -1.17 7.37 -5.23
N GLN A 78 -2.31 7.30 -5.93
CA GLN A 78 -3.47 6.52 -5.49
C GLN A 78 -3.20 5.01 -5.48
N VAL A 79 -2.47 4.48 -6.46
CA VAL A 79 -2.05 3.07 -6.47
C VAL A 79 -1.20 2.76 -5.26
N ALA A 80 -0.17 3.58 -5.00
CA ALA A 80 0.68 3.40 -3.84
C ALA A 80 -0.09 3.53 -2.51
N GLU A 81 -1.11 4.38 -2.46
CA GLU A 81 -2.00 4.48 -1.30
C GLU A 81 -2.83 3.20 -1.11
N LYS A 82 -3.41 2.67 -2.19
CA LYS A 82 -4.17 1.41 -2.15
C LYS A 82 -3.32 0.20 -1.80
N GLU A 83 -2.07 0.14 -2.25
CA GLU A 83 -1.12 -0.90 -1.84
C GLU A 83 -0.83 -0.83 -0.34
N ARG A 84 -0.66 0.37 0.22
CA ARG A 84 -0.47 0.56 1.67
C ARG A 84 -1.73 0.21 2.47
N GLU A 85 -2.92 0.53 1.98
CA GLU A 85 -4.19 0.11 2.59
C GLU A 85 -4.34 -1.42 2.59
N GLN A 86 -4.05 -2.07 1.46
CA GLN A 86 -4.06 -3.53 1.34
C GLN A 86 -3.05 -4.17 2.29
N ARG A 87 -1.85 -3.59 2.41
CA ARG A 87 -0.83 -4.08 3.34
C ARG A 87 -1.26 -3.91 4.81
N LEU A 88 -1.90 -2.79 5.16
CA LEU A 88 -2.45 -2.58 6.50
C LEU A 88 -3.53 -3.63 6.82
N LEU A 89 -4.38 -3.97 5.84
CA LEU A 89 -5.37 -5.04 5.98
C LEU A 89 -4.68 -6.39 6.24
N GLU A 90 -3.61 -6.74 5.54
CA GLU A 90 -2.86 -7.97 5.78
C GLU A 90 -2.30 -8.04 7.21
N ILE A 91 -1.68 -6.96 7.69
CA ILE A 91 -1.18 -6.85 9.06
C ILE A 91 -2.34 -7.02 10.05
N TYR A 92 -3.45 -6.31 9.83
CA TYR A 92 -4.65 -6.44 10.65
C TYR A 92 -5.14 -7.90 10.72
N HIS A 93 -5.20 -8.61 9.60
CA HIS A 93 -5.66 -10.00 9.59
C HIS A 93 -4.72 -10.93 10.38
N LYS A 94 -3.41 -10.68 10.34
CA LYS A 94 -2.40 -11.44 11.09
C LYS A 94 -2.42 -11.18 12.60
N ILE A 95 -2.94 -10.03 13.06
CA ILE A 95 -2.97 -9.71 14.50
C ILE A 95 -3.94 -10.63 15.24
N ASP A 96 -3.48 -11.19 16.37
CA ASP A 96 -4.32 -11.97 17.28
C ASP A 96 -5.38 -11.08 17.94
N ALA A 97 -6.65 -11.50 17.86
CA ALA A 97 -7.79 -10.79 18.43
C ALA A 97 -7.70 -10.63 19.97
N LYS A 98 -6.95 -11.51 20.65
CA LYS A 98 -6.72 -11.42 22.10
C LYS A 98 -5.62 -10.43 22.48
N SER A 99 -4.83 -9.97 21.51
CA SER A 99 -3.76 -9.01 21.76
C SER A 99 -4.31 -7.60 21.94
N SER A 100 -3.83 -6.91 22.98
CA SER A 100 -4.19 -5.52 23.24
C SER A 100 -2.97 -4.73 23.71
N ALA A 101 -2.92 -3.47 23.30
CA ALA A 101 -1.93 -2.50 23.75
C ALA A 101 -2.62 -1.42 24.60
N ILE A 102 -1.84 -0.59 25.30
CA ILE A 102 -2.32 0.61 25.99
C ILE A 102 -1.88 1.83 25.18
N TYR A 103 -2.83 2.69 24.83
CA TYR A 103 -2.60 3.96 24.15
C TYR A 103 -3.37 5.06 24.88
N LYS A 104 -2.67 6.08 25.37
CA LYS A 104 -3.27 7.18 26.16
C LYS A 104 -4.18 6.65 27.29
N ASP A 105 -3.67 5.68 28.05
CA ASP A 105 -4.38 4.98 29.14
C ASP A 105 -5.66 4.23 28.73
N GLN A 106 -5.90 4.06 27.43
CA GLN A 106 -7.00 3.26 26.88
C GLN A 106 -6.48 1.98 26.23
N LYS A 107 -7.28 0.91 26.30
CA LYS A 107 -6.95 -0.36 25.64
C LYS A 107 -7.14 -0.21 24.13
N PHE A 108 -6.05 -0.30 23.39
CA PHE A 108 -6.03 -0.41 21.95
C PHE A 108 -6.16 -1.87 21.53
N LYS A 109 -7.20 -2.17 20.74
CA LYS A 109 -7.51 -3.51 20.25
C LYS A 109 -7.39 -3.55 18.73
N LYS A 110 -7.44 -4.77 18.20
CA LYS A 110 -7.52 -5.02 16.75
C LYS A 110 -8.58 -4.16 16.05
N SER A 111 -9.78 -4.01 16.62
CA SER A 111 -10.87 -3.19 16.07
C SER A 111 -10.51 -1.72 15.85
N ASP A 112 -9.57 -1.18 16.63
CA ASP A 112 -9.24 0.23 16.59
C ASP A 112 -8.38 0.57 15.37
N PHE A 113 -7.76 -0.40 14.68
CA PHE A 113 -6.87 -0.17 13.53
C PHE A 113 -7.46 0.73 12.46
N PHE A 114 -8.74 0.54 12.13
CA PHE A 114 -9.44 1.30 11.09
C PHE A 114 -10.26 2.48 11.64
N SER A 115 -10.21 2.72 12.96
CA SER A 115 -10.78 3.94 13.51
C SER A 115 -10.03 5.16 12.98
N ARG A 116 -10.73 6.26 12.70
CA ARG A 116 -10.14 7.56 12.31
C ARG A 116 -9.34 7.59 10.99
N SER A 117 -9.64 6.71 10.03
CA SER A 117 -9.04 6.75 8.68
C SER A 117 -7.50 6.66 8.69
N ARG A 118 -6.94 5.79 9.54
CA ARG A 118 -5.49 5.63 9.66
C ARG A 118 -4.86 5.08 8.40
N LYS A 119 -3.69 5.62 8.05
CA LYS A 119 -2.91 5.20 6.88
C LYS A 119 -1.57 4.62 7.32
N LEU A 120 -1.19 3.48 6.73
CA LEU A 120 0.14 2.92 6.90
C LEU A 120 1.16 3.86 6.25
N LYS A 121 2.16 4.30 7.02
CA LYS A 121 3.25 5.15 6.55
C LYS A 121 4.54 4.35 6.37
N PHE A 122 4.83 3.46 7.31
CA PHE A 122 6.04 2.65 7.27
C PHE A 122 5.82 1.30 7.96
N GLU A 123 6.50 0.30 7.44
CA GLU A 123 6.60 -1.03 8.01
C GLU A 123 8.05 -1.52 7.86
N GLY A 124 8.62 -2.11 8.90
CA GLY A 124 9.95 -2.71 8.83
C GLY A 124 10.25 -3.60 10.03
N SER A 125 11.27 -4.45 9.93
CA SER A 125 11.74 -5.26 11.06
C SER A 125 12.85 -4.53 11.81
N ALA A 126 12.84 -4.64 13.14
CA ALA A 126 13.84 -4.07 14.04
C ALA A 126 14.25 -5.09 15.10
N MET A 127 15.49 -4.97 15.60
CA MET A 127 15.97 -5.72 16.77
C MET A 127 15.89 -4.81 17.98
N LEU A 128 15.08 -5.18 18.97
CA LEU A 128 15.01 -4.49 20.25
C LEU A 128 15.95 -5.16 21.26
N SER A 129 16.98 -4.43 21.68
CA SER A 129 17.85 -4.83 22.79
C SER A 129 17.12 -4.61 24.12
N GLN A 130 17.15 -5.63 24.99
CA GLN A 130 16.54 -5.57 26.32
C GLN A 130 17.62 -5.32 27.37
N GLN A 131 17.32 -4.54 28.41
CA GLN A 131 18.27 -4.26 29.51
C GLN A 131 18.74 -5.54 30.22
N LYS A 132 17.92 -6.61 30.20
CA LYS A 132 18.26 -7.96 30.65
C LYS A 132 17.60 -8.98 29.72
N GLY A 133 18.28 -9.43 28.68
CA GLY A 133 17.74 -10.47 27.79
C GLY A 133 18.43 -10.56 26.44
N LYS A 134 18.01 -11.57 25.65
CA LYS A 134 18.40 -11.67 24.24
C LYS A 134 17.67 -10.60 23.44
N PRO A 135 18.30 -10.00 22.42
CA PRO A 135 17.62 -9.05 21.55
C PRO A 135 16.47 -9.75 20.82
N ILE A 136 15.31 -9.08 20.76
CA ILE A 136 14.09 -9.64 20.18
C ILE A 136 13.81 -8.94 18.84
N GLN A 137 13.60 -9.75 17.79
CA GLN A 137 13.15 -9.24 16.51
C GLN A 137 11.67 -8.88 16.58
N VAL A 138 11.32 -7.66 16.19
CA VAL A 138 9.96 -7.15 16.15
C VAL A 138 9.66 -6.49 14.80
N GLN A 139 8.39 -6.47 14.43
CA GLN A 139 7.89 -5.69 13.31
C GLN A 139 7.45 -4.32 13.80
N VAL A 140 8.07 -3.27 13.29
CA VAL A 140 7.70 -1.87 13.51
C VAL A 140 6.63 -1.50 12.50
N VAL A 141 5.50 -0.99 12.99
CA VAL A 141 4.42 -0.47 12.15
C VAL A 141 4.15 0.98 12.54
N VAL A 142 4.24 1.86 11.55
CA VAL A 142 4.01 3.29 11.69
C VAL A 142 2.76 3.64 10.89
N LEU A 143 1.72 4.06 11.60
CA LEU A 143 0.52 4.65 11.03
C LEU A 143 0.61 6.18 11.07
N SER A 144 -0.40 6.84 10.52
CA SER A 144 -0.51 8.31 10.45
C SER A 144 -0.51 9.02 11.80
N ASP A 145 -0.92 8.34 12.87
CA ASP A 145 -1.09 8.89 14.22
C ASP A 145 -0.42 8.02 15.30
N LEU A 146 0.05 6.82 14.96
CA LEU A 146 0.51 5.80 15.91
C LEU A 146 1.77 5.07 15.45
N VAL A 147 2.60 4.67 16.40
CA VAL A 147 3.71 3.74 16.21
C VAL A 147 3.62 2.62 17.23
N PHE A 148 3.74 1.38 16.77
CA PHE A 148 3.73 0.21 17.65
C PHE A 148 4.60 -0.92 17.10
N PHE A 149 4.93 -1.84 17.99
CA PHE A 149 5.74 -3.02 17.71
C PHE A 149 4.89 -4.28 17.78
N LEU A 150 5.09 -5.17 16.83
CA LEU A 150 4.45 -6.48 16.76
C LEU A 150 5.51 -7.58 16.88
N LEU A 151 5.25 -8.57 17.71
CA LEU A 151 6.00 -9.81 17.74
C LEU A 151 5.33 -10.83 16.81
N GLU A 152 6.11 -11.47 15.95
CA GLU A 152 5.61 -12.56 15.12
C GLU A 152 5.79 -13.89 15.86
N ASN A 153 4.70 -14.63 16.06
CA ASN A 153 4.73 -15.98 16.60
C ASN A 153 3.81 -16.88 15.78
N ASN A 154 4.36 -17.94 15.18
CA ASN A 154 3.63 -18.91 14.35
C ASN A 154 2.74 -18.25 13.27
N GLY A 155 3.23 -17.20 12.61
CA GLY A 155 2.51 -16.47 11.55
C GLY A 155 1.40 -15.53 12.04
N LYS A 156 1.27 -15.32 13.36
CA LYS A 156 0.38 -14.32 13.97
C LYS A 156 1.19 -13.20 14.61
N TYR A 157 0.62 -12.01 14.61
CA TYR A 157 1.18 -10.84 15.28
C TYR A 157 0.54 -10.60 16.64
N SER A 158 1.35 -10.31 17.66
CA SER A 158 0.91 -9.81 18.96
C SER A 158 1.63 -8.50 19.28
N PHE A 159 0.95 -7.58 19.97
CA PHE A 159 1.60 -6.33 20.38
C PHE A 159 2.72 -6.58 21.39
N PHE A 160 3.84 -5.89 21.20
CA PHE A 160 5.03 -6.01 22.02
C PHE A 160 5.42 -4.68 22.66
N SER A 161 6.01 -4.75 23.86
CA SER A 161 6.70 -3.62 24.47
C SER A 161 7.96 -4.05 25.23
N PRO A 162 9.03 -3.25 25.16
CA PRO A 162 10.25 -3.51 25.92
C PRO A 162 10.12 -3.16 27.41
N ASP A 163 9.29 -2.18 27.75
CA ASP A 163 8.94 -1.85 29.13
C ASP A 163 7.58 -2.49 29.41
N SER A 164 7.43 -3.28 30.46
CA SER A 164 6.30 -4.18 30.80
C SER A 164 4.84 -3.69 30.54
N LYS A 165 4.63 -2.42 30.18
CA LYS A 165 3.39 -1.85 29.65
C LYS A 165 3.50 -1.62 28.14
N VAL A 166 2.71 -2.34 27.34
CA VAL A 166 2.55 -2.11 25.89
C VAL A 166 2.07 -0.71 25.60
N ARG A 167 2.97 0.19 25.18
CA ARG A 167 2.63 1.58 24.82
C ARG A 167 2.68 1.79 23.31
N ILE A 168 1.65 2.45 22.80
CA ILE A 168 1.62 2.98 21.43
C ILE A 168 2.10 4.44 21.49
N PHE A 169 3.06 4.79 20.64
CA PHE A 169 3.61 6.15 20.58
C PHE A 169 2.87 7.00 19.55
N LEU A 170 2.78 8.30 19.79
CA LEU A 170 2.31 9.25 18.78
C LEU A 170 3.35 9.36 17.66
N SER A 171 2.87 9.45 16.41
CA SER A 171 3.72 9.62 15.23
C SER A 171 4.23 11.06 15.06
N GLU A 172 4.78 11.67 16.11
CA GLU A 172 5.52 12.91 15.95
C GLU A 172 6.84 12.62 15.21
N LEU A 173 7.15 13.41 14.17
CA LEU A 173 8.31 13.18 13.31
C LEU A 173 9.62 13.06 14.10
N SER A 174 9.77 13.78 15.21
CA SER A 174 10.96 13.73 16.08
C SER A 174 11.16 12.37 16.78
N ILE A 175 10.08 11.66 17.09
CA ILE A 175 10.12 10.35 17.75
C ILE A 175 10.47 9.27 16.73
N ILE A 176 9.98 9.38 15.50
CA ILE A 176 10.25 8.41 14.42
C ILE A 176 11.75 8.44 14.05
N SER A 177 12.37 9.62 13.98
CA SER A 177 13.82 9.75 13.75
C SER A 177 14.64 9.12 14.87
N HIS A 178 14.30 9.35 16.14
CA HIS A 178 14.99 8.73 17.27
C HIS A 178 14.75 7.22 17.34
N LEU A 179 13.55 6.73 17.06
CA LEU A 179 13.22 5.31 17.13
C LEU A 179 13.87 4.50 15.99
N ILE A 180 13.99 5.08 14.78
CA ILE A 180 14.72 4.49 13.66
C ILE A 180 16.22 4.43 13.95
N VAL A 181 16.79 5.46 14.60
CA VAL A 181 18.21 5.48 15.01
C VAL A 181 18.47 4.44 16.09
N VAL A 182 17.59 4.30 17.08
CA VAL A 182 17.73 3.31 18.17
C VAL A 182 17.56 1.87 17.68
N CYS A 183 16.79 1.62 16.61
CA CYS A 183 16.62 0.27 16.04
C CYS A 183 17.73 -0.12 15.04
N ARG A 184 18.68 0.76 14.74
CA ARG A 184 19.80 0.52 13.81
C ARG A 184 21.18 0.40 14.49
N MET A 185 21.25 0.33 15.82
CA MET A 185 22.49 0.07 16.57
C MET A 185 22.45 -1.28 17.26
#